data_AF-A0A1Q9UPJ8-F1
#
_entry.id   AF-A0A1Q9UPJ8-F1
#
_cell.length_a   1.000
_cell.length_b   1.000
_cell.length_c   1.000
_cell.angle_alpha   90.00
_cell.angle_beta   90.00
_cell.angle_gamma   90.00
#
_symmetry.space_group_name_H-M   'P 1'
#
loop_
_entity.id
_entity.type
_entity.pdbx_description
1 polymer ?
#
loop_
_entity_poly.entity_id
_entity_poly.type
_entity_poly.pdbx_seq_one_letter_code
_entity_poly.pdbx_strand_id
1 'polypeptide(L)'
;MAGDDEVVMVNNTYKDALESARSSSVDPAARLEDALSAARRAMDSGAWEGPMGEDFSGELDTYRTKINDAGPAAIDAFDAAIAAQPERVPSTAWQVRWQRMGPR
;
A
#
# COMPACT_ATOMS: atom_id res chain seq x y z
N MET A 1 40.19 30.44 4.75
CA MET A 1 38.80 30.42 5.23
C MET A 1 38.10 29.31 4.48
N ALA A 2 38.02 28.11 5.06
CA ALA A 2 37.23 27.03 4.50
C ALA A 2 35.77 27.44 4.69
N GLY A 3 35.06 27.70 3.60
CA GLY A 3 33.62 27.92 3.66
C GLY A 3 33.00 26.64 4.16
N ASP A 4 32.32 26.70 5.30
CA ASP A 4 31.35 25.68 5.67
C ASP A 4 30.41 25.54 4.47
N ASP A 5 30.51 24.40 3.80
CA ASP A 5 29.60 24.00 2.74
C ASP A 5 28.26 23.74 3.46
N GLU A 6 27.49 24.82 3.64
CA GLU A 6 26.30 24.83 4.47
C GLU A 6 25.32 23.79 3.90
N VAL A 7 25.20 22.67 4.61
CA VAL A 7 24.36 21.55 4.16
C VAL A 7 22.90 21.99 4.26
N VAL A 8 22.35 22.42 3.12
CA VAL A 8 20.95 22.81 3.02
C VAL A 8 20.08 21.57 3.25
N MET A 9 19.43 21.51 4.40
CA MET A 9 18.46 20.48 4.74
C MET A 9 17.13 20.79 4.06
N VAL A 10 16.58 19.84 3.32
CA VAL A 10 15.30 19.95 2.61
C VAL A 10 14.36 18.82 3.01
N ASN A 11 13.08 18.94 2.69
CA ASN A 11 12.11 17.87 2.92
C ASN A 11 12.46 16.63 2.11
N ASN A 12 12.22 15.47 2.71
CA ASN A 12 12.46 14.19 2.10
C ASN A 12 11.34 13.84 1.10
N THR A 13 11.51 14.24 -0.15
CA THR A 13 10.51 14.00 -1.21
C THR A 13 10.27 12.51 -1.52
N TYR A 14 11.17 11.62 -1.11
CA TYR A 14 10.94 10.17 -1.16
C TYR A 14 9.97 9.73 -0.06
N LYS A 15 10.11 10.26 1.16
CA LYS A 15 9.17 10.00 2.26
C LYS A 15 7.77 10.51 1.90
N ASP A 16 7.66 11.73 1.39
CA ASP A 16 6.39 12.31 0.93
C ASP A 16 5.71 11.40 -0.11
N ALA A 17 6.49 10.80 -1.01
CA ALA A 17 5.98 9.89 -2.02
C ALA A 17 5.50 8.56 -1.42
N LEU A 18 6.20 8.01 -0.41
CA LEU A 18 5.76 6.83 0.31
C LEU A 18 4.44 7.08 1.06
N GLU A 19 4.30 8.23 1.72
CA GLU A 19 3.09 8.63 2.42
C GLU A 19 1.91 8.77 1.46
N SER A 20 2.13 9.43 0.31
CA SER A 20 1.12 9.54 -0.75
C SER A 20 0.73 8.17 -1.31
N ALA A 21 1.70 7.28 -1.55
CA ALA A 21 1.45 5.94 -2.08
C ALA A 21 0.64 5.08 -1.09
N ARG A 22 1.02 5.13 0.20
CA ARG A 22 0.28 4.50 1.29
C ARG A 22 -1.18 4.96 1.31
N SER A 23 -1.41 6.28 1.34
CA SER A 23 -2.76 6.85 1.37
C SER A 23 -3.58 6.42 0.15
N SER A 24 -2.98 6.38 -1.04
CA SER A 24 -3.68 5.99 -2.27
C SER A 24 -4.05 4.50 -2.33
N SER A 25 -3.42 3.67 -1.50
CA SER A 25 -3.60 2.22 -1.48
C SER A 25 -4.69 1.75 -0.52
N VAL A 26 -5.08 2.58 0.46
CA VAL A 26 -6.13 2.27 1.45
C VAL A 26 -7.50 2.12 0.79
N ASP A 27 -7.90 3.10 -0.04
CA ASP A 27 -9.22 3.13 -0.67
C ASP A 27 -9.48 1.91 -1.60
N PRO A 28 -8.57 1.53 -2.51
CA PRO A 28 -8.75 0.33 -3.33
C PRO A 28 -8.84 -0.96 -2.50
N ALA A 29 -8.06 -1.09 -1.43
CA ALA A 29 -8.09 -2.26 -0.56
C ALA A 29 -9.45 -2.40 0.13
N ALA A 30 -9.98 -1.29 0.68
CA ALA A 30 -11.30 -1.25 1.32
C ALA A 30 -12.43 -1.60 0.33
N ARG A 31 -12.38 -1.07 -0.91
CA ARG A 31 -13.39 -1.38 -1.94
C ARG A 31 -13.42 -2.87 -2.32
N LEU A 32 -12.26 -3.53 -2.37
CA LEU A 32 -12.18 -4.97 -2.65
C LEU A 32 -12.75 -5.79 -1.49
N GLU A 33 -12.45 -5.42 -0.24
CA GLU A 33 -13.01 -6.05 0.95
C GLU A 33 -14.54 -5.93 0.99
N ASP A 34 -15.07 -4.74 0.71
CA ASP A 34 -16.52 -4.48 0.66
C ASP A 34 -17.20 -5.33 -0.42
N ALA A 35 -16.62 -5.40 -1.62
CA ALA A 35 -17.17 -6.17 -2.72
C ALA A 35 -17.21 -7.68 -2.42
N LEU A 36 -16.14 -8.23 -1.83
CA LEU A 36 -16.11 -9.64 -1.42
C LEU A 36 -17.08 -9.93 -0.28
N SER A 37 -17.21 -9.01 0.68
CA SER A 37 -18.18 -9.12 1.77
C SER A 37 -19.62 -9.10 1.26
N ALA A 38 -19.92 -8.26 0.27
CA ALA A 38 -21.23 -8.22 -0.38
C ALA A 38 -21.51 -9.53 -1.14
N ALA A 39 -20.53 -10.05 -1.89
CA ALA A 39 -20.64 -11.32 -2.60
C ALA A 39 -20.92 -12.49 -1.63
N ARG A 40 -20.24 -12.54 -0.47
CA ARG A 40 -20.48 -13.55 0.56
C ARG A 40 -21.89 -13.47 1.14
N ARG A 41 -22.36 -12.26 1.47
CA ARG A 41 -23.74 -12.06 1.96
C ARG A 41 -24.79 -12.52 0.95
N ALA A 42 -24.56 -12.26 -0.34
CA ALA A 42 -25.46 -12.72 -1.39
C ALA A 42 -25.51 -14.26 -1.45
N MET A 43 -24.35 -14.92 -1.35
CA MET A 43 -24.24 -16.38 -1.29
C MET A 43 -24.97 -16.96 -0.08
N ASP A 44 -24.75 -16.38 1.11
CA ASP A 44 -25.41 -16.79 2.36
C ASP A 44 -26.94 -16.61 2.31
N SER A 45 -27.42 -15.68 1.48
CA SER A 45 -28.85 -15.45 1.26
C SER A 45 -29.49 -16.37 0.21
N GLY A 46 -28.75 -17.33 -0.33
CA GLY A 46 -29.26 -18.30 -1.33
C GLY A 46 -29.28 -17.76 -2.77
N ALA A 47 -28.50 -16.72 -3.08
CA ALA A 47 -28.44 -16.17 -4.44
C ALA A 47 -27.89 -17.18 -5.48
N TRP A 48 -27.10 -18.15 -5.03
CA TRP A 48 -26.60 -19.26 -5.85
C TRP A 48 -26.65 -20.58 -5.09
N GLU A 49 -27.68 -21.37 -5.38
CA GLU A 49 -27.83 -22.74 -4.88
C GLU A 49 -27.38 -23.75 -5.95
N GLY A 50 -26.65 -24.79 -5.54
CA GLY A 50 -26.18 -25.87 -6.39
C GLY A 50 -24.65 -26.05 -6.38
N PRO A 51 -24.11 -27.08 -7.08
CA PRO A 51 -22.69 -27.46 -6.98
C PRO A 51 -21.71 -26.35 -7.40
N MET A 52 -22.06 -25.57 -8.42
CA MET A 52 -21.28 -24.39 -8.85
C MET A 52 -21.25 -23.27 -7.78
N GLY A 53 -22.27 -23.18 -6.93
CA GLY A 53 -22.32 -22.23 -5.83
C GLY A 53 -21.36 -22.62 -4.70
N GLU A 54 -21.18 -23.92 -4.43
CA GLU A 54 -20.21 -24.39 -3.44
C GLU A 54 -18.76 -24.12 -3.87
N ASP A 55 -18.42 -24.44 -5.12
CA ASP A 55 -17.09 -24.17 -5.69
C ASP A 55 -16.76 -22.67 -5.66
N PHE A 56 -17.71 -21.82 -6.10
CA PHE A 56 -17.54 -20.37 -6.08
C PHE A 56 -17.43 -19.81 -4.65
N SER A 57 -18.11 -20.42 -3.66
CA SER A 57 -17.98 -20.05 -2.25
C SER A 57 -16.55 -20.28 -1.74
N GLY A 58 -15.95 -21.42 -2.10
CA GLY A 58 -14.58 -21.76 -1.70
C GLY A 58 -13.55 -20.80 -2.30
N GLU A 59 -13.73 -20.41 -3.56
CA GLU A 59 -12.90 -19.40 -4.21
C GLU A 59 -13.03 -18.02 -3.54
N LEU A 60 -14.26 -17.59 -3.24
CA LEU A 60 -14.53 -16.34 -2.53
C LEU A 60 -13.83 -16.26 -1.17
N ASP A 61 -13.94 -17.31 -0.36
CA ASP A 61 -13.29 -17.38 0.95
C ASP A 61 -11.75 -17.37 0.82
N THR A 62 -11.21 -17.99 -0.24
CA THR A 62 -9.77 -17.94 -0.57
C THR A 62 -9.32 -16.51 -0.92
N TYR A 63 -10.06 -15.81 -1.78
CA TYR A 63 -9.73 -14.43 -2.17
C TYR A 63 -9.84 -13.48 -0.98
N ARG A 64 -10.86 -13.65 -0.13
CA ARG A 64 -11.02 -12.85 1.09
C ARG A 64 -9.84 -13.04 2.04
N THR A 65 -9.41 -14.28 2.24
CA THR A 65 -8.23 -14.58 3.07
C THR A 65 -6.98 -13.89 2.50
N LYS A 66 -6.75 -14.03 1.19
CA LYS A 66 -5.60 -13.38 0.53
C LYS A 66 -5.61 -11.86 0.66
N ILE A 67 -6.75 -11.20 0.52
CA ILE A 67 -6.86 -9.74 0.65
C ILE A 67 -6.73 -9.29 2.10
N ASN A 68 -7.30 -10.04 3.04
CA ASN A 68 -7.17 -9.76 4.48
C ASN A 68 -5.74 -9.93 4.98
N ASP A 69 -4.93 -10.76 4.32
CA ASP A 69 -3.50 -10.89 4.65
C ASP A 69 -2.66 -9.87 3.89
N ALA A 70 -2.83 -9.77 2.56
CA ALA A 70 -1.97 -8.96 1.70
C ALA A 70 -2.22 -7.45 1.85
N GLY A 71 -3.46 -7.04 2.10
CA GLY A 71 -3.83 -5.63 2.29
C GLY A 71 -3.10 -5.01 3.49
N PRO A 72 -3.30 -5.55 4.71
CA PRO A 72 -2.58 -5.10 5.90
C PRO A 72 -1.06 -5.22 5.76
N ALA A 73 -0.56 -6.34 5.22
CA ALA A 73 0.89 -6.51 5.03
C ALA A 73 1.51 -5.45 4.11
N ALA A 74 0.79 -5.01 3.07
CA ALA A 74 1.26 -3.94 2.19
C ALA A 74 1.25 -2.57 2.89
N ILE A 75 0.23 -2.29 3.71
CA ILE A 75 0.17 -1.06 4.51
C ILE A 75 1.28 -1.04 5.57
N ASP A 76 1.52 -2.16 6.25
CA ASP A 76 2.60 -2.31 7.24
C ASP A 76 3.98 -2.11 6.59
N ALA A 77 4.17 -2.59 5.35
CA ALA A 77 5.40 -2.38 4.60
C ALA A 77 5.62 -0.88 4.29
N PHE A 78 4.57 -0.15 3.92
CA PHE A 78 4.64 1.30 3.77
C PHE A 78 4.95 1.99 5.11
N ASP A 79 4.26 1.62 6.19
CA ASP A 79 4.48 2.19 7.53
C ASP A 79 5.92 1.99 8.01
N ALA A 80 6.46 0.79 7.85
CA ALA A 80 7.85 0.49 8.18
C ALA A 80 8.83 1.32 7.33
N ALA A 81 8.57 1.45 6.03
CA ALA A 81 9.42 2.24 5.14
C ALA A 81 9.37 3.74 5.46
N ILE A 82 8.19 4.29 5.77
CA ILE A 82 7.99 5.70 6.16
C ILE A 82 8.69 5.98 7.50
N ALA A 83 8.51 5.10 8.49
CA ALA A 83 9.13 5.24 9.81
C ALA A 83 10.67 5.19 9.76
N ALA A 84 11.23 4.46 8.80
CA ALA A 84 12.68 4.39 8.59
C ALA A 84 13.27 5.66 7.93
N GLN A 85 12.44 6.58 7.43
CA GLN A 85 12.89 7.77 6.72
C GLN A 85 12.83 9.03 7.61
N PRO A 86 13.91 9.84 7.65
CA PRO A 86 13.88 11.13 8.32
C PRO A 86 13.02 12.13 7.54
N GLU A 87 12.41 13.09 8.26
CA GLU A 87 11.61 14.18 7.67
C GLU A 87 12.42 15.07 6.73
N ARG A 88 13.66 15.37 7.13
CA ARG A 88 14.56 16.25 6.39
C ARG A 88 15.87 15.55 6.11
N VAL A 89 16.38 15.77 4.90
CA VAL A 89 17.63 15.21 4.40
C VAL A 89 18.47 16.32 3.75
N PRO A 90 19.79 16.14 3.61
CA PRO A 90 20.59 17.02 2.78
C PRO A 90 20.02 17.15 1.37
N SER A 91 20.05 18.35 0.77
CA SER A 91 19.59 18.60 -0.62
C SER A 91 20.32 17.76 -1.67
N THR A 92 21.49 17.23 -1.33
CA THR A 92 22.30 16.33 -2.16
C THR A 92 21.98 14.85 -1.95
N ALA A 93 21.15 14.50 -0.95
CA ALA A 93 20.82 13.14 -0.61
C ALA A 93 20.03 12.45 -1.74
N TRP A 94 20.20 11.12 -1.84
CA TRP A 94 19.55 10.32 -2.88
C TRP A 94 18.02 10.39 -2.77
N GLN A 95 17.49 10.53 -1.56
CA GLN A 95 16.06 10.66 -1.29
C GLN A 95 15.42 11.87 -1.98
N VAL A 96 16.19 12.89 -2.36
CA VAL A 96 15.69 14.05 -3.12
C VAL A 96 15.70 13.78 -4.63
N ARG A 97 16.51 12.81 -5.07
CA ARG A 97 16.81 12.51 -6.49
C ARG A 97 16.28 11.15 -6.94
N TRP A 98 15.56 10.44 -6.08
CA TRP A 98 15.12 9.06 -6.25
C TRP A 98 14.36 8.80 -7.56
N GLN A 99 13.54 9.75 -8.01
CA GLN A 99 12.78 9.64 -9.26
C GLN A 99 13.67 9.50 -10.51
N ARG A 100 14.93 9.96 -10.43
CA ARG A 100 15.90 9.88 -11.52
C ARG A 100 16.80 8.65 -11.43
N MET A 101 16.63 7.82 -10.41
CA MET A 101 17.46 6.64 -10.12
C MET A 101 16.81 5.33 -10.59
N GLY A 102 15.64 5.40 -11.23
CA GLY A 102 14.95 4.22 -11.78
C GLY A 102 15.79 3.50 -12.85
N PRO A 103 15.56 2.19 -13.07
CA PRO A 103 16.25 1.44 -14.11
C PRO A 103 15.96 2.07 -15.49
N ARG A 104 17.02 2.26 -16.28
CA ARG A 104 16.91 2.62 -17.70
C ARG A 104 16.42 1.43 -18.52
#